data_AF-A0A1F5LQA8-F1
#
_entry.id   AF-A0A1F5LQA8-F1
#
_cell.length_a   1.000
_cell.length_b   1.000
_cell.length_c   1.000
_cell.angle_alpha   90.00
_cell.angle_beta   90.00
_cell.angle_gamma   90.00
#
_symmetry.space_group_name_H-M   'P 1'
#
loop_
_entity.id
_entity.type
_entity.pdbx_description
1 polymer ?
#
loop_
_entity_poly.entity_id
_entity_poly.type
_entity_poly.pdbx_seq_one_letter_code
_entity_poly.pdbx_strand_id
1 'polypeptide(L)'
;MVAPALDSMASDLKVKSETEQYLMMSIFLLAYALGPFIIAPLSEMYGRVVILQSANMFYLIFNIVCGFATSPGQMFAFRFLSGFGGSAPQAIGGGVLSDCWRKEERGAATALYSLMPFLGPAVGPIAGGYLTQYMSWRWIFWIVSIADAVVQVLAFCFLSETYAPTILATKRRKLQKETGNDKLHTEYDSPDRTFGQELRKNLVRPLRMLFTQPAIQALALYRGYQYGLMYLV
;
A
#
# COMPACT_ATOMS: atom_id res chain seq x y z
N MET A 1 -4.76 13.68 -4.69
CA MET A 1 -3.44 14.28 -4.99
C MET A 1 -3.42 15.69 -4.41
N VAL A 2 -2.32 16.09 -3.78
CA VAL A 2 -2.23 17.34 -3.00
C VAL A 2 -1.51 18.46 -3.76
N ALA A 3 -0.94 18.13 -4.91
CA ALA A 3 -0.18 19.04 -5.77
C ALA A 3 -0.85 20.42 -5.97
N PRO A 4 -2.14 20.52 -6.36
CA PRO A 4 -2.77 21.82 -6.56
C PRO A 4 -2.99 22.64 -5.27
N ALA A 5 -2.88 22.01 -4.10
CA ALA A 5 -3.07 22.67 -2.81
C ALA A 5 -1.75 23.08 -2.15
N LEU A 6 -0.59 22.78 -2.75
CA LEU A 6 0.70 22.96 -2.10
C LEU A 6 0.96 24.41 -1.67
N ASP A 7 0.64 25.39 -2.51
CA ASP A 7 0.84 26.80 -2.19
C ASP A 7 -0.09 27.26 -1.04
N SER A 8 -1.32 26.77 -1.05
CA SER A 8 -2.30 27.04 0.03
C SER A 8 -1.90 26.38 1.35
N MET A 9 -1.26 25.21 1.30
CA MET A 9 -0.73 24.51 2.47
C MET A 9 0.53 25.19 3.00
N ALA A 10 1.43 25.60 2.11
CA ALA A 10 2.67 26.28 2.46
C ALA A 10 2.40 27.61 3.17
N SER A 11 1.43 28.39 2.67
CA SER A 11 1.01 29.65 3.30
C SER A 11 0.34 29.43 4.67
N ASP A 12 -0.57 28.47 4.80
CA ASP A 12 -1.27 28.20 6.07
C ASP A 12 -0.36 27.60 7.15
N LEU A 13 0.55 26.70 6.76
CA LEU A 13 1.52 26.07 7.67
C LEU A 13 2.78 26.93 7.91
N LYS A 14 2.84 28.14 7.33
CA LYS A 14 3.95 29.09 7.44
C LYS A 14 5.30 28.48 7.03
N VAL A 15 5.27 27.67 5.97
CA VAL A 15 6.45 27.06 5.36
C VAL A 15 7.28 28.16 4.71
N LYS A 16 8.57 28.24 5.06
CA LYS A 16 9.45 29.34 4.62
C LYS A 16 10.32 29.00 3.42
N SER A 17 10.43 27.72 3.07
CA SER A 17 11.33 27.23 2.03
C SER A 17 10.58 26.40 1.00
N GLU A 18 10.87 26.63 -0.28
CA GLU A 18 10.36 25.78 -1.37
C GLU A 18 10.75 24.31 -1.17
N THR A 19 11.93 24.04 -0.60
CA THR A 19 12.40 22.69 -0.27
C THR A 19 11.44 21.96 0.67
N GLU A 20 10.90 22.67 1.66
CA GLU A 20 9.93 22.11 2.61
C GLU A 20 8.59 21.80 1.94
N GLN A 21 8.17 22.62 0.97
CA GLN A 21 6.93 22.40 0.21
C GLN A 21 7.04 21.15 -0.67
N TYR A 22 8.13 20.99 -1.43
CA TYR A 22 8.37 19.77 -2.22
C TYR A 22 8.59 18.53 -1.34
N LEU A 23 9.16 18.70 -0.14
CA LEU A 23 9.29 17.62 0.83
C LEU A 23 7.94 17.08 1.28
N MET A 24 6.88 17.90 1.40
CA MET A 24 5.54 17.42 1.78
C MET A 24 4.96 16.39 0.80
N MET A 25 5.26 16.55 -0.49
CA MET A 25 4.87 15.58 -1.53
C MET A 25 5.81 14.38 -1.56
N SER A 26 7.11 14.65 -1.52
CA SER A 26 8.14 13.63 -1.74
C SER A 26 8.24 12.66 -0.56
N ILE A 27 7.96 13.10 0.67
CA ILE A 27 8.04 12.25 1.87
C ILE A 27 6.98 11.15 1.86
N PHE A 28 5.80 11.42 1.27
CA PHE A 28 4.78 10.40 1.05
C PHE A 28 5.28 9.33 0.07
N LEU A 29 5.90 9.75 -1.04
CA LEU A 29 6.48 8.84 -2.03
C LEU A 29 7.66 8.03 -1.48
N LEU A 30 8.48 8.64 -0.64
CA LEU A 30 9.57 7.95 0.04
C LEU A 30 9.03 6.83 0.92
N ALA A 31 8.02 7.11 1.75
CA ALA A 31 7.38 6.08 2.56
C ALA A 31 6.69 5.02 1.69
N TYR A 32 6.08 5.44 0.58
CA TYR A 32 5.44 4.55 -0.37
C TYR A 32 6.44 3.59 -1.06
N ALA A 33 7.67 4.04 -1.30
CA ALA A 33 8.73 3.22 -1.85
C ALA A 33 9.31 2.24 -0.81
N LEU A 34 9.39 2.65 0.46
CA LEU A 34 9.93 1.83 1.54
C LEU A 34 8.93 0.82 2.12
N GLY A 35 7.64 1.15 2.13
CA GLY A 35 6.57 0.33 2.69
C GLY A 35 6.49 -1.11 2.15
N PRO A 36 6.56 -1.33 0.82
CA PRO A 36 6.47 -2.66 0.23
C PRO A 36 7.53 -3.64 0.73
N PHE A 37 8.72 -3.17 1.12
CA PHE A 37 9.77 -4.04 1.65
C PHE A 37 9.34 -4.77 2.92
N ILE A 38 8.50 -4.14 3.74
CA ILE A 38 8.01 -4.72 5.00
C ILE A 38 6.64 -5.37 4.77
N ILE A 39 5.75 -4.69 4.06
CA ILE A 39 4.36 -5.07 3.91
C ILE A 39 4.20 -6.33 3.03
N ALA A 40 4.98 -6.48 1.95
CA ALA A 40 4.86 -7.64 1.09
C ALA A 40 5.24 -8.96 1.81
N PRO A 41 6.39 -9.07 2.49
CA PRO A 41 6.72 -10.25 3.31
C PRO A 41 5.69 -10.55 4.40
N LEU A 42 5.20 -9.51 5.09
CA LEU A 42 4.19 -9.69 6.13
C LEU A 42 2.88 -10.25 5.56
N SER A 43 2.49 -9.84 4.35
CA SER A 43 1.29 -10.36 3.67
C SER A 43 1.40 -11.85 3.32
N GLU A 44 2.61 -12.34 3.04
CA GLU A 44 2.86 -13.77 2.79
C GLU A 44 2.91 -14.60 4.08
N MET A 45 3.13 -13.97 5.23
CA MET A 45 3.21 -14.66 6.52
C MET A 45 1.87 -14.69 7.26
N TYR A 46 1.17 -13.56 7.29
CA TYR A 46 -0.04 -13.38 8.08
C TYR A 46 -1.34 -13.49 7.27
N GLY A 47 -1.24 -13.58 5.94
CA GLY A 47 -2.38 -13.51 5.03
C GLY A 47 -2.49 -12.17 4.33
N ARG A 48 -3.01 -12.18 3.10
CA ARG A 48 -3.03 -10.99 2.25
C ARG A 48 -4.08 -9.99 2.71
N VAL A 49 -5.24 -10.49 3.13
CA VAL A 49 -6.39 -9.64 3.49
C VAL A 49 -6.14 -8.94 4.82
N VAL A 50 -5.67 -9.65 5.84
CA VAL A 50 -5.41 -9.04 7.16
C VAL A 50 -4.44 -7.87 7.05
N ILE A 51 -3.34 -8.06 6.32
CA ILE A 51 -2.34 -7.01 6.13
C ILE A 51 -2.89 -5.86 5.28
N LEU A 52 -3.61 -6.14 4.18
CA LEU A 52 -4.20 -5.10 3.35
C LEU A 52 -5.23 -4.24 4.13
N GLN A 53 -6.09 -4.88 4.94
CA GLN A 53 -7.05 -4.18 5.79
C GLN A 53 -6.37 -3.35 6.86
N SER A 54 -5.34 -3.90 7.53
CA SER A 54 -4.61 -3.18 8.57
C SER A 54 -3.86 -1.96 8.02
N ALA A 55 -3.28 -2.08 6.83
CA ALA A 55 -2.54 -1.00 6.18
C ALA A 55 -3.46 0.09 5.62
N ASN A 56 -4.62 -0.27 5.07
CA ASN A 56 -5.65 0.70 4.70
C ASN A 56 -6.18 1.43 5.94
N MET A 57 -6.47 0.73 7.04
CA MET A 57 -6.88 1.39 8.29
C MET A 57 -5.80 2.35 8.81
N PHE A 58 -4.53 1.95 8.71
CA PHE A 58 -3.39 2.81 9.05
C PHE A 58 -3.35 4.06 8.16
N TYR A 59 -3.49 3.89 6.84
CA TYR A 59 -3.59 5.00 5.90
C TYR A 59 -4.75 5.93 6.24
N LEU A 60 -5.95 5.40 6.49
CA LEU A 60 -7.14 6.15 6.83
C LEU A 60 -6.91 7.06 8.03
N ILE A 61 -6.39 6.49 9.14
CA ILE A 61 -6.14 7.22 10.38
C ILE A 61 -5.13 8.35 10.13
N PHE A 62 -3.98 8.06 9.52
CA PHE A 62 -2.96 9.09 9.31
C PHE A 62 -3.37 10.13 8.27
N ASN A 63 -4.17 9.76 7.27
CA ASN A 63 -4.72 10.72 6.31
C ASN A 63 -5.74 11.66 6.96
N ILE A 64 -6.59 11.15 7.86
CA ILE A 64 -7.49 11.96 8.69
C ILE A 64 -6.67 12.94 9.54
N VAL A 65 -5.65 12.44 10.25
CA VAL A 65 -4.84 13.27 11.15
C VAL A 65 -4.06 14.36 10.37
N CYS A 66 -3.69 14.12 9.11
CA CYS A 66 -3.11 15.17 8.26
C CYS A 66 -4.06 16.37 8.06
N GLY A 67 -5.38 16.16 8.01
CA GLY A 67 -6.35 17.26 7.89
C GLY A 67 -6.40 18.16 9.12
N PHE A 68 -5.97 17.66 10.29
CA PHE A 68 -5.86 18.42 11.55
C PHE A 68 -4.47 19.01 11.79
N ALA A 69 -3.51 18.81 10.89
CA ALA A 69 -2.16 19.29 11.08
C ALA A 69 -2.11 20.83 11.17
N THR A 70 -1.37 21.34 12.16
CA THR A 70 -1.18 22.77 12.39
C THR A 70 0.27 23.22 12.20
N SER A 71 1.20 22.26 12.05
CA SER A 71 2.62 22.54 11.81
C SER A 71 3.18 21.73 10.62
N PRO A 72 4.21 22.25 9.94
CA PRO A 72 4.85 21.52 8.83
C PRO A 72 5.48 20.21 9.29
N GLY A 73 6.07 20.17 10.49
CA GLY A 73 6.64 18.95 11.06
C GLY A 73 5.60 17.85 11.29
N GLN A 74 4.40 18.21 11.78
CA GLN A 74 3.28 17.28 11.89
C GLN A 74 2.84 16.79 10.50
N MET A 75 2.72 17.69 9.53
CA MET A 75 2.36 17.34 8.16
C MET A 75 3.35 16.32 7.57
N PHE A 76 4.66 16.53 7.74
CA PHE A 76 5.69 15.60 7.28
C PHE A 76 5.56 14.22 7.91
N ALA A 77 5.41 14.16 9.23
CA ALA A 77 5.28 12.89 9.96
C ALA A 77 4.01 12.13 9.52
N PHE A 78 2.86 12.80 9.48
CA PHE A 78 1.60 12.16 9.10
C PHE A 78 1.58 11.77 7.61
N ARG A 79 2.23 12.54 6.74
CA ARG A 79 2.44 12.19 5.33
C ARG A 79 3.32 10.97 5.13
N PHE A 80 4.39 10.86 5.90
CA PHE A 80 5.24 9.66 5.89
C PHE A 80 4.45 8.43 6.33
N LEU A 81 3.71 8.53 7.43
CA LEU A 81 2.94 7.40 7.98
C LEU A 81 1.78 7.00 7.05
N SER A 82 1.04 7.97 6.50
CA SER A 82 0.02 7.66 5.48
C SER A 82 0.63 7.04 4.22
N GLY A 83 1.77 7.53 3.72
CA GLY A 83 2.46 6.94 2.57
C GLY A 83 2.87 5.48 2.78
N PHE A 84 3.29 5.14 3.99
CA PHE A 84 3.61 3.77 4.37
C PHE A 84 2.38 2.85 4.25
N GLY A 85 1.25 3.23 4.84
CA GLY A 85 -0.01 2.47 4.74
C GLY A 85 -0.56 2.39 3.31
N GLY A 86 -0.49 3.50 2.57
CA GLY A 86 -0.99 3.59 1.19
C GLY A 86 -0.21 2.73 0.18
N SER A 87 0.98 2.24 0.54
CA SER A 87 1.77 1.35 -0.32
C SER A 87 1.28 -0.10 -0.37
N ALA A 88 0.44 -0.51 0.59
CA ALA A 88 0.01 -1.90 0.72
C ALA A 88 -0.77 -2.45 -0.48
N PRO A 89 -1.76 -1.74 -1.06
CA PRO A 89 -2.47 -2.24 -2.23
C PRO A 89 -1.53 -2.45 -3.42
N GLN A 90 -0.54 -1.60 -3.61
CA GLN A 90 0.43 -1.73 -4.70
C GLN A 90 1.38 -2.91 -4.49
N ALA A 91 1.81 -3.15 -3.25
CA ALA A 91 2.68 -4.27 -2.90
C ALA A 91 1.96 -5.62 -2.97
N ILE A 92 0.72 -5.68 -2.47
CA ILE A 92 -0.03 -6.92 -2.26
C ILE A 92 -0.95 -7.23 -3.45
N GLY A 93 -1.43 -6.21 -4.17
CA GLY A 93 -2.46 -6.34 -5.20
C GLY A 93 -2.09 -7.31 -6.33
N GLY A 94 -0.84 -7.24 -6.83
CA GLY A 94 -0.37 -8.20 -7.84
C GLY A 94 -0.36 -9.65 -7.34
N GLY A 95 -0.09 -9.85 -6.06
CA GLY A 95 -0.13 -11.16 -5.43
C GLY A 95 -1.55 -11.67 -5.17
N VAL A 96 -2.48 -10.80 -4.78
CA VAL A 96 -3.91 -11.17 -4.69
C VAL A 96 -4.44 -11.61 -6.05
N LEU A 97 -4.06 -10.88 -7.10
CA LEU A 97 -4.44 -11.19 -8.46
C LEU A 97 -3.88 -12.53 -8.94
N SER A 98 -2.63 -12.85 -8.57
CA SER A 98 -2.06 -14.16 -8.88
C SER A 98 -2.75 -15.30 -8.14
N ASP A 99 -3.24 -15.05 -6.92
CA ASP A 99 -3.88 -16.07 -6.10
C ASP A 99 -5.33 -16.34 -6.53
N CYS A 100 -6.03 -15.34 -7.06
CA CYS A 100 -7.44 -15.46 -7.46
C CYS A 100 -7.65 -15.91 -8.91
N TRP A 101 -6.79 -15.50 -9.84
CA TRP A 101 -6.95 -15.78 -11.28
C TRP A 101 -6.02 -16.89 -11.79
N ARG A 102 -6.54 -17.68 -12.74
CA ARG A 102 -5.78 -18.70 -13.48
C ARG A 102 -4.79 -18.03 -14.45
N LYS A 103 -3.74 -18.75 -14.85
CA LYS A 103 -2.63 -18.18 -15.63
C LYS A 103 -3.08 -17.51 -16.93
N GLU A 104 -4.13 -18.06 -17.54
CA GLU A 104 -4.70 -17.62 -18.82
C GLU A 104 -5.49 -16.32 -18.69
N GLU A 105 -6.12 -16.08 -17.54
CA GLU A 105 -6.99 -14.91 -17.27
C GLU A 105 -6.25 -13.77 -16.56
N ARG A 106 -5.08 -14.06 -15.98
CA ARG A 106 -4.26 -13.08 -15.24
C ARG A 106 -3.90 -11.85 -16.08
N GLY A 107 -3.71 -12.00 -17.39
CA GLY A 107 -3.41 -10.88 -18.27
C GLY A 107 -4.51 -9.81 -18.27
N ALA A 108 -5.77 -10.24 -18.45
CA ALA A 108 -6.93 -9.35 -18.45
C ALA A 108 -7.17 -8.72 -17.07
N ALA A 109 -7.06 -9.52 -16.00
CA ALA A 109 -7.19 -9.01 -14.65
C ALA A 109 -6.11 -7.96 -14.33
N THR A 110 -4.86 -8.21 -14.73
CA THR A 110 -3.73 -7.28 -14.49
C THR A 110 -3.90 -6.00 -15.30
N ALA A 111 -4.41 -6.10 -16.53
CA ALA A 111 -4.70 -4.93 -17.35
C ALA A 111 -5.76 -4.04 -16.68
N LEU A 112 -6.87 -4.62 -16.22
CA LEU A 112 -7.93 -3.87 -15.51
C LEU A 112 -7.40 -3.26 -14.21
N TYR A 113 -6.64 -4.03 -13.43
CA TYR A 113 -6.00 -3.53 -12.20
C TYR A 113 -5.06 -2.36 -12.49
N SER A 114 -4.29 -2.43 -13.57
CA SER A 114 -3.33 -1.39 -13.95
C SER A 114 -3.99 -0.09 -14.37
N LEU A 115 -5.26 -0.08 -14.76
CA LEU A 115 -5.99 1.15 -15.10
C LEU A 115 -6.32 2.00 -13.86
N MET A 116 -6.53 1.37 -12.71
CA MET A 116 -6.96 2.07 -11.49
C MET A 116 -5.92 3.10 -11.00
N PRO A 117 -4.61 2.80 -10.95
CA PRO A 117 -3.59 3.80 -10.64
C PRO A 117 -3.54 4.98 -11.62
N PHE A 118 -3.86 4.80 -12.91
CA PHE A 118 -3.87 5.90 -13.89
C PHE A 118 -5.05 6.84 -13.72
N LEU A 119 -6.20 6.34 -13.25
CA LEU A 119 -7.35 7.17 -12.90
C LEU A 119 -7.04 8.14 -11.76
N GLY A 120 -6.13 7.76 -10.84
CA GLY A 120 -5.72 8.58 -9.70
C GLY A 120 -5.21 9.97 -10.10
N PRO A 121 -4.12 10.10 -10.88
CA PRO A 121 -3.64 11.40 -11.37
C PRO A 121 -4.52 12.05 -12.43
N ALA A 122 -5.40 11.30 -13.11
CA ALA A 122 -6.34 11.91 -14.04
C ALA A 122 -7.43 12.71 -13.31
N VAL A 123 -8.03 12.12 -12.27
CA VAL A 123 -9.14 12.72 -11.51
C VAL A 123 -8.63 13.58 -10.35
N GLY A 124 -7.50 13.21 -9.76
CA GLY A 124 -6.95 13.79 -8.54
C GLY A 124 -6.68 15.30 -8.60
N PRO A 125 -5.95 15.82 -9.60
CA PRO A 125 -5.69 17.25 -9.77
C PRO A 125 -6.96 18.05 -10.08
N ILE A 126 -7.90 17.48 -10.85
CA ILE A 126 -9.17 18.15 -11.20
C ILE A 126 -9.99 18.38 -9.92
N ALA A 127 -10.19 17.32 -9.14
CA ALA A 127 -10.89 17.41 -7.86
C ALA A 127 -10.12 18.27 -6.84
N GLY A 128 -8.80 18.10 -6.75
CA GLY A 128 -7.94 18.85 -5.84
C GLY A 128 -7.90 20.35 -6.15
N GLY A 129 -7.84 20.74 -7.42
CA GLY A 129 -7.86 22.12 -7.87
C GLY A 129 -9.19 22.79 -7.56
N TYR A 130 -10.32 22.14 -7.89
CA TYR A 130 -11.65 22.64 -7.56
C TYR A 130 -11.82 22.82 -6.05
N LEU A 131 -11.42 21.83 -5.25
CA LEU A 131 -11.50 21.92 -3.79
C LEU A 131 -10.60 23.01 -3.20
N THR A 132 -9.41 23.23 -3.76
CA THR A 132 -8.50 24.30 -3.29
C THR A 132 -9.04 25.69 -3.63
N GLN A 133 -9.72 25.82 -4.76
CA GLN A 133 -10.26 27.11 -5.21
C GLN A 133 -11.49 27.54 -4.40
N TYR A 134 -12.38 26.62 -4.05
CA TYR A 134 -13.66 26.93 -3.38
C TYR A 134 -13.69 26.55 -1.89
N MET A 135 -12.72 25.77 -1.41
CA MET A 135 -12.67 25.23 -0.05
C MET A 135 -11.25 25.25 0.52
N SER A 136 -11.10 24.94 1.81
CA SER A 136 -9.77 24.80 2.43
C SER A 136 -9.08 23.51 1.98
N TRP A 137 -7.75 23.54 1.83
CA TRP A 137 -6.91 22.39 1.51
C TRP A 137 -7.14 21.17 2.41
N ARG A 138 -7.59 21.39 3.66
CA ARG A 138 -7.93 20.32 4.62
C ARG A 138 -9.02 19.38 4.10
N TRP A 139 -9.95 19.89 3.30
CA TRP A 139 -11.04 19.10 2.72
C TRP A 139 -10.59 18.05 1.71
N ILE A 140 -9.43 18.24 1.09
CA ILE A 140 -8.84 17.21 0.22
C ILE A 140 -8.56 15.95 1.03
N PHE A 141 -8.08 16.10 2.27
CA PHE A 141 -7.85 14.97 3.17
C PHE A 141 -9.15 14.34 3.64
N TRP A 142 -10.13 15.15 4.02
CA TRP A 142 -11.43 14.64 4.47
C TRP A 142 -12.15 13.83 3.40
N ILE A 143 -12.21 14.32 2.16
CA ILE A 143 -12.89 13.63 1.07
C ILE A 143 -12.18 12.32 0.73
N VAL A 144 -10.85 12.34 0.67
CA VAL A 144 -10.06 11.12 0.42
C VAL A 144 -10.25 10.11 1.55
N SER A 145 -10.27 10.56 2.81
CA SER A 145 -10.55 9.69 3.96
C SER A 145 -11.98 9.13 3.95
N ILE A 146 -12.98 9.89 3.51
CA ILE A 146 -14.36 9.39 3.37
C ILE A 146 -14.41 8.31 2.29
N ALA A 147 -13.81 8.56 1.13
CA ALA A 147 -13.75 7.58 0.05
C ALA A 147 -13.03 6.30 0.48
N ASP A 148 -11.89 6.46 1.17
CA ASP A 148 -11.12 5.34 1.70
C ASP A 148 -11.89 4.57 2.79
N ALA A 149 -12.62 5.27 3.67
CA ALA A 149 -13.47 4.62 4.66
C ALA A 149 -14.58 3.78 4.01
N VAL A 150 -15.19 4.27 2.93
CA VAL A 150 -16.18 3.49 2.16
C VAL A 150 -15.54 2.25 1.56
N VAL A 151 -14.37 2.39 0.93
CA VAL A 151 -13.62 1.25 0.38
C VAL A 151 -13.22 0.27 1.48
N GLN A 152 -12.82 0.77 2.66
CA GLN A 152 -12.44 -0.04 3.81
C GLN A 152 -13.63 -0.84 4.36
N VAL A 153 -14.82 -0.25 4.45
CA VAL A 153 -16.04 -0.96 4.86
C VAL A 153 -16.41 -2.03 3.83
N LEU A 154 -16.38 -1.68 2.54
CA LEU A 154 -16.64 -2.65 1.48
C LEU A 154 -15.62 -3.80 1.50
N ALA A 155 -14.34 -3.47 1.63
CA ALA A 155 -13.29 -4.47 1.74
C ALA A 155 -13.53 -5.37 2.96
N PHE A 156 -13.89 -4.81 4.12
CA PHE A 156 -14.14 -5.60 5.33
C PHE A 156 -15.32 -6.57 5.16
N CYS A 157 -16.37 -6.16 4.43
CA CYS A 157 -17.54 -7.00 4.19
C CYS A 157 -17.33 -8.05 3.08
N PHE A 158 -16.61 -7.72 2.00
CA PHE A 158 -16.54 -8.54 0.79
C PHE A 158 -15.20 -9.27 0.60
N LEU A 159 -14.11 -8.79 1.18
CA LEU A 159 -12.78 -9.33 0.92
C LEU A 159 -12.53 -10.55 1.83
N SER A 160 -12.56 -11.74 1.23
CA SER A 160 -12.19 -13.00 1.89
C SER A 160 -10.71 -13.31 1.69
N GLU A 161 -10.10 -14.00 2.66
CA GLU A 161 -8.68 -14.38 2.56
C GLU A 161 -8.40 -15.15 1.26
N THR A 162 -7.37 -14.73 0.54
CA THR A 162 -6.99 -15.27 -0.77
C THR A 162 -5.72 -16.12 -0.70
N TYR A 163 -4.95 -15.99 0.38
CA TYR A 163 -3.68 -16.67 0.53
C TYR A 163 -3.86 -18.15 0.89
N ALA A 164 -3.56 -19.04 -0.06
CA ALA A 164 -3.76 -20.49 0.07
C ALA A 164 -3.11 -21.12 1.32
N PRO A 165 -1.87 -20.77 1.73
CA PRO A 165 -1.26 -21.31 2.94
C PRO A 165 -2.03 -20.96 4.22
N THR A 166 -2.54 -19.72 4.36
CA THR A 166 -3.32 -19.32 5.54
C THR A 166 -4.69 -20.02 5.58
N ILE A 167 -5.33 -20.19 4.42
CA ILE A 167 -6.61 -20.91 4.31
C ILE A 167 -6.42 -22.38 4.73
N LEU A 168 -5.39 -23.04 4.22
CA LEU A 168 -5.10 -24.44 4.53
C LEU A 168 -4.67 -24.63 5.98
N ALA A 169 -3.91 -23.70 6.56
CA ALA A 169 -3.57 -23.72 7.99
C ALA A 169 -4.82 -23.60 8.88
N THR A 170 -5.76 -22.73 8.51
CA THR A 170 -7.03 -22.55 9.23
C THR A 170 -7.89 -23.80 9.14
N LYS A 171 -8.01 -24.39 7.94
CA LYS A 171 -8.75 -25.64 7.72
C LYS A 171 -8.14 -26.80 8.50
N ARG A 172 -6.80 -26.92 8.52
CA ARG A 172 -6.09 -27.93 9.33
C ARG A 172 -6.39 -27.78 10.81
N ARG A 173 -6.29 -26.56 11.37
CA ARG A 173 -6.61 -26.31 12.79
C ARG A 173 -8.05 -26.68 13.13
N LYS A 174 -8.99 -26.43 12.23
CA LYS A 174 -10.39 -26.84 12.40
C LYS A 174 -10.54 -28.36 12.40
N LEU A 175 -9.94 -29.04 11.41
CA LEU A 175 -9.99 -30.50 11.31
C LEU A 175 -9.28 -31.20 12.46
N GLN A 176 -8.14 -30.68 12.94
CA GLN A 176 -7.44 -31.19 14.13
C GLN A 176 -8.34 -31.14 15.37
N LYS A 177 -9.09 -30.05 15.56
CA LYS A 177 -10.06 -29.92 16.66
C LYS A 177 -11.24 -30.88 16.52
N GLU A 178 -11.72 -31.12 15.31
CA GLU A 178 -12.89 -31.98 15.06
C GLU A 178 -12.55 -33.49 15.10
N THR A 179 -11.36 -33.89 14.63
CA THR A 179 -10.94 -35.30 14.57
C THR A 179 -9.97 -35.73 15.68
N GLY A 180 -9.42 -34.79 16.46
CA GLY A 180 -8.40 -35.08 17.47
C GLY A 180 -7.09 -35.62 16.89
N ASN A 181 -6.88 -35.51 15.58
CA ASN A 181 -5.73 -36.08 14.89
C ASN A 181 -4.65 -35.02 14.65
N ASP A 182 -3.63 -35.01 15.52
CA ASP A 182 -2.49 -34.09 15.42
C ASP A 182 -1.54 -34.39 14.24
N LYS A 183 -1.73 -35.51 13.53
CA LYS A 183 -0.94 -35.88 12.34
C LYS A 183 -1.46 -35.24 11.04
N LEU A 184 -2.35 -34.26 11.10
CA LEU A 184 -2.71 -33.49 9.90
C LEU A 184 -1.61 -32.48 9.59
N HIS A 185 -1.03 -32.58 8.40
CA HIS A 185 0.00 -31.67 7.90
C HIS A 185 -0.47 -31.06 6.57
N THR A 186 -0.08 -29.82 6.30
CA THR A 186 -0.22 -29.23 4.97
C THR A 186 1.11 -29.29 4.23
N GLU A 187 1.09 -29.25 2.90
CA GLU A 187 2.30 -29.17 2.06
C GLU A 187 3.22 -27.99 2.44
N TYR A 188 2.64 -26.97 3.09
CA TYR A 188 3.33 -25.78 3.57
C TYR A 188 3.89 -25.90 5.00
N ASP A 189 3.65 -26.99 5.74
CA ASP A 189 4.27 -27.26 7.04
C ASP A 189 5.63 -27.92 6.84
N SER A 190 6.66 -27.11 6.61
CA SER A 190 8.02 -27.58 6.76
C SER A 190 8.47 -27.34 8.21
N PRO A 191 9.04 -28.35 8.91
CA PRO A 191 9.44 -28.25 10.31
C PRO A 191 10.55 -27.21 10.60
N ASP A 192 11.22 -26.69 9.57
CA ASP A 192 12.31 -25.69 9.69
C ASP A 192 11.84 -24.22 9.64
N ARG A 193 10.52 -23.95 9.61
CA ARG A 193 9.99 -22.58 9.52
C ARG A 193 10.01 -21.85 10.86
N THR A 194 11.18 -21.36 11.26
CA THR A 194 11.25 -20.42 12.40
C THR A 194 10.79 -19.03 11.94
N PHE A 195 9.89 -18.39 12.69
CA PHE A 195 9.32 -17.06 12.36
C PHE A 195 10.37 -16.02 11.93
N GLY A 196 11.48 -15.93 12.68
CA GLY A 196 12.57 -15.00 12.36
C GLY A 196 13.36 -15.37 11.11
N GLN A 197 13.47 -16.66 10.77
CA GLN A 197 14.16 -17.13 9.57
C GLN A 197 13.33 -16.89 8.31
N GLU A 198 12.01 -17.08 8.36
CA GLU A 198 11.11 -16.73 7.25
C GLU A 198 11.07 -15.23 7.00
N LEU A 199 10.95 -14.42 8.06
CA LEU A 199 10.97 -12.96 7.95
C LEU A 199 12.30 -12.48 7.34
N ARG A 200 13.43 -12.98 7.84
CA ARG A 200 14.75 -12.64 7.27
C ARG A 200 14.87 -13.09 5.81
N LYS A 201 14.41 -14.29 5.48
CA LYS A 201 14.46 -14.81 4.10
C LYS A 201 13.63 -13.95 3.16
N ASN A 202 12.41 -13.58 3.56
CA ASN A 202 11.50 -12.78 2.74
C ASN A 202 11.90 -11.30 2.65
N LEU A 203 12.60 -10.75 3.65
CA LEU A 203 13.17 -9.40 3.57
C LEU A 203 14.46 -9.33 2.74
N VAL A 204 15.34 -10.33 2.88
CA VAL A 204 16.63 -10.35 2.18
C VAL A 204 16.48 -10.72 0.70
N ARG A 205 15.48 -11.54 0.36
CA ARG A 205 15.30 -12.05 -1.01
C ARG A 205 15.05 -10.93 -2.04
N PRO A 206 14.14 -9.96 -1.84
CA PRO A 206 13.95 -8.84 -2.76
C PRO A 206 15.22 -7.99 -2.92
N LEU A 207 15.91 -7.68 -1.82
CA LEU A 207 17.15 -6.90 -1.85
C LEU A 207 18.25 -7.63 -2.62
N ARG A 208 18.45 -8.92 -2.33
CA ARG A 208 19.42 -9.75 -3.04
C ARG A 208 19.08 -9.83 -4.53
N MET A 209 17.82 -10.06 -4.88
CA MET A 209 17.36 -10.10 -6.27
C MET A 209 17.62 -8.78 -6.98
N LEU A 210 17.34 -7.64 -6.34
CA LEU A 210 17.61 -6.32 -6.89
C LEU A 210 19.10 -6.10 -7.19
N PHE A 211 20.02 -6.50 -6.31
CA PHE A 211 21.46 -6.28 -6.54
C PHE A 211 22.15 -7.35 -7.38
N THR A 212 21.58 -8.55 -7.50
CA THR A 212 22.21 -9.68 -8.21
C THR A 212 21.67 -9.93 -9.61
N GLN A 213 20.41 -9.56 -9.91
CA GLN A 213 19.77 -9.89 -11.18
C GLN A 213 19.61 -8.66 -12.08
N PRO A 214 20.35 -8.56 -13.20
CA PRO A 214 20.33 -7.37 -14.06
C PRO A 214 18.98 -7.12 -14.73
N ALA A 215 18.21 -8.18 -15.02
CA ALA A 215 16.86 -8.05 -15.56
C ALA A 215 15.91 -7.32 -14.60
N ILE A 216 16.01 -7.59 -13.30
CA ILE A 216 15.21 -6.92 -12.26
C ILE A 216 15.66 -5.47 -12.12
N GLN A 217 16.96 -5.20 -12.20
CA GLN A 217 17.48 -3.82 -12.17
C GLN A 217 16.96 -2.98 -13.33
N ALA A 218 17.00 -3.51 -14.55
CA ALA A 218 16.49 -2.81 -15.73
C ALA A 218 14.99 -2.49 -15.59
N LEU A 219 14.19 -3.47 -15.13
CA LEU A 219 12.75 -3.27 -14.90
C LEU A 219 12.48 -2.29 -13.75
N ALA A 220 13.27 -2.33 -12.67
CA ALA A 220 13.15 -1.43 -11.54
C ALA A 220 13.49 0.02 -11.93
N LEU A 221 14.55 0.22 -12.72
CA LEU A 221 14.91 1.53 -13.27
C LEU A 221 13.83 2.07 -14.21
N TYR A 222 13.30 1.21 -15.09
CA TYR A 222 12.19 1.59 -15.97
C TYR A 222 10.94 1.99 -15.17
N ARG A 223 10.54 1.20 -14.16
CA ARG A 223 9.43 1.53 -13.28
C ARG A 223 9.68 2.81 -12.48
N GLY A 224 10.90 3.00 -11.97
CA GLY A 224 11.31 4.22 -11.27
C GLY A 224 11.20 5.45 -12.16
N TYR A 225 11.64 5.35 -13.42
CA TYR A 225 11.50 6.41 -14.41
C TYR A 225 10.02 6.73 -14.70
N GLN A 226 9.17 5.71 -14.89
CA GLN A 226 7.73 5.90 -15.09
C GLN A 226 7.07 6.62 -13.89
N TYR A 227 7.35 6.16 -12.67
CA TYR A 227 6.83 6.80 -11.45
C TYR A 227 7.37 8.23 -11.29
N GLY A 228 8.65 8.47 -11.61
CA GLY A 228 9.24 9.79 -11.61
C GLY A 228 8.51 10.76 -12.56
N LEU A 229 8.26 10.34 -13.80
CA LEU A 229 7.48 11.13 -14.76
C LEU A 229 6.05 11.40 -14.28
N MET A 230 5.38 10.39 -13.72
CA MET A 230 3.99 10.51 -13.27
C MET A 230 3.79 11.51 -12.12
N TYR A 231 4.82 11.73 -11.29
CA TYR A 231 4.77 12.67 -10.16
C TYR A 231 5.48 14.00 -10.41
N LEU A 232 6.25 14.11 -11.51
CA LEU A 232 6.91 15.34 -11.93
C LEU A 232 5.99 16.22 -12.80
N VAL A 233 4.96 15.64 -13.41
CA VAL A 233 3.85 16.32 -14.11
C VAL A 233 2.74 16.67 -13.12
#